data_AF-A0A067FP44-F1
#
_entry.id   AF-A0A067FP44-F1
#
_cell.length_a   1.000
_cell.length_b   1.000
_cell.length_c   1.000
_cell.angle_alpha   90.00
_cell.angle_beta   90.00
_cell.angle_gamma   90.00
#
_symmetry.space_group_name_H-M   'P 1'
#
loop_
_entity.id
_entity.type
_entity.pdbx_description
1 polymer ?
#
loop_
_entity_poly.entity_id
_entity_poly.type
_entity_poly.pdbx_seq_one_letter_code
_entity_poly.pdbx_strand_id
1 'polypeptide(L)'
;IARRKAAHMLKYPDAEVISLGIGDTTEPIPEVITSALAKRSYALSTQEGYSGYGAEQGEKPLRAAIASTFYKDLGIEEGDIFVSDGAKCDISRLQIVFGSNVTMAVQDPSYPAYVDSSVIMGQTGEFQKDAEKYGKIEYMRCTAENGFFPDLSTVARTDIIFFCSPNNPTGAAATREQLTRLVQFAKDNGSIIVYDSAYALYISDDNPRSIFEIPGAKEVAIETSSFSKYAGFTGVRLGWTVIPKELLFSDGFPVAKDFNRIVCTCFNGASNISQAGGLACLSPEGFKAVHEVIGFYKENTDIIVETFNSLGFKVYGGKNAPYVWVQFPGRSSWDVFSEILEKTHVVTTPGSGFGPGGEGFIRVSAFGHRGNVLEACKRFKHLYK
;
A
#
# COMPACT_ATOMS: atom_id res chain seq x y z
N ILE A 1 2.45 9.94 15.61
CA ILE A 1 2.07 11.12 14.78
C ILE A 1 0.79 11.76 15.30
N ALA A 2 -0.36 11.06 15.28
CA ALA A 2 -1.66 11.62 15.71
C ALA A 2 -1.61 12.31 17.10
N ARG A 3 -0.99 11.66 18.10
CA ARG A 3 -0.78 12.25 19.43
C ARG A 3 -0.04 13.60 19.40
N ARG A 4 1.06 13.70 18.62
CA ARG A 4 1.85 14.94 18.51
C ARG A 4 1.09 16.02 17.73
N LYS A 5 0.35 15.65 16.68
CA LYS A 5 -0.56 16.57 15.96
C LYS A 5 -1.63 17.16 16.91
N ALA A 6 -2.29 16.31 17.68
CA ALA A 6 -3.31 16.75 18.64
C ALA A 6 -2.74 17.70 19.70
N ALA A 7 -1.59 17.34 20.29
CA ALA A 7 -0.90 18.22 21.24
C ALA A 7 -0.48 19.57 20.60
N HIS A 8 -0.04 19.55 19.34
CA HIS A 8 0.31 20.76 18.59
C HIS A 8 -0.89 21.67 18.37
N MET A 9 -2.03 21.12 17.99
CA MET A 9 -3.28 21.88 17.80
C MET A 9 -3.82 22.45 19.12
N LEU A 10 -3.60 21.77 20.25
CA LEU A 10 -3.91 22.33 21.57
C LEU A 10 -2.97 23.49 21.96
N LYS A 11 -1.68 23.36 21.62
CA LYS A 11 -0.66 24.39 21.88
C LYS A 11 -0.82 25.63 20.99
N TYR A 12 -1.25 25.43 19.74
CA TYR A 12 -1.48 26.47 18.74
C TYR A 12 -2.89 26.34 18.13
N PRO A 13 -3.95 26.80 18.83
CA PRO A 13 -5.34 26.63 18.39
C PRO A 13 -5.64 27.25 17.02
N ASP A 14 -4.97 28.36 16.69
CA ASP A 14 -5.15 29.10 15.44
C ASP A 14 -4.19 28.63 14.32
N ALA A 15 -3.40 27.58 14.55
CA ALA A 15 -2.47 27.08 13.55
C ALA A 15 -3.21 26.43 12.37
N GLU A 16 -2.95 26.93 11.16
CA GLU A 16 -3.36 26.29 9.91
C GLU A 16 -2.49 25.05 9.64
N VAL A 17 -2.87 23.93 10.25
CA VAL A 17 -2.14 22.66 10.15
C VAL A 17 -2.38 21.99 8.79
N ILE A 18 -1.31 21.81 8.02
CA ILE A 18 -1.35 21.07 6.74
C ILE A 18 -0.87 19.65 6.99
N SER A 19 -1.65 18.64 6.59
CA SER A 19 -1.33 17.23 6.85
C SER A 19 -0.80 16.52 5.62
N LEU A 20 0.53 16.38 5.51
CA LEU A 20 1.24 15.57 4.51
C LEU A 20 1.88 14.31 5.15
N GLY A 21 1.22 13.80 6.19
CA GLY A 21 1.68 12.67 7.00
C GLY A 21 1.14 11.34 6.49
N ILE A 22 0.03 10.88 7.06
CA ILE A 22 -0.68 9.67 6.62
C ILE A 22 -1.08 9.85 5.15
N GLY A 23 -0.92 8.79 4.35
CA GLY A 23 -1.27 8.81 2.93
C GLY A 23 -2.78 8.70 2.71
N ASP A 24 -3.55 9.66 3.20
CA ASP A 24 -5.00 9.76 3.03
C ASP A 24 -5.33 10.71 1.87
N THR A 25 -6.17 10.27 0.93
CA THR A 25 -6.54 11.04 -0.27
C THR A 25 -7.45 12.21 0.09
N THR A 26 -7.33 13.35 -0.61
CA THR A 26 -8.05 14.59 -0.27
C THR A 26 -9.04 15.07 -1.31
N GLU A 27 -8.81 14.76 -2.58
CA GLU A 27 -9.71 15.14 -3.66
C GLU A 27 -10.99 14.30 -3.63
N PRO A 28 -12.14 14.90 -4.00
CA PRO A 28 -13.40 14.17 -4.08
C PRO A 28 -13.33 12.97 -5.02
N ILE A 29 -14.13 11.95 -4.70
CA ILE A 29 -14.35 10.81 -5.60
C ILE A 29 -15.10 11.32 -6.85
N PRO A 30 -14.69 10.95 -8.08
CA PRO A 30 -15.38 11.37 -9.30
C PRO A 30 -16.87 11.05 -9.33
N GLU A 31 -17.67 11.96 -9.90
CA GLU A 31 -19.14 11.89 -9.87
C GLU A 31 -19.71 10.62 -10.51
N VAL A 32 -19.09 10.12 -11.59
CA VAL A 32 -19.47 8.86 -12.24
C VAL A 32 -19.44 7.67 -11.27
N ILE A 33 -18.51 7.69 -10.31
CA ILE A 33 -18.36 6.65 -9.29
C ILE A 33 -19.36 6.89 -8.15
N THR A 34 -19.45 8.11 -7.62
CA THR A 34 -20.38 8.41 -6.51
C THR A 34 -21.84 8.27 -6.92
N SER A 35 -22.18 8.53 -8.17
CA SER A 35 -23.50 8.28 -8.74
C SER A 35 -23.84 6.80 -8.74
N ALA A 36 -22.87 5.92 -9.02
CA ALA A 36 -23.06 4.48 -8.92
C ALA A 36 -23.26 4.00 -7.47
N LEU A 37 -22.49 4.57 -6.52
CA LEU A 37 -22.68 4.34 -5.09
C LEU A 37 -24.11 4.73 -4.65
N ALA A 38 -24.55 5.95 -5.00
CA ALA A 38 -25.87 6.46 -4.67
C ALA A 38 -26.99 5.63 -5.31
N LYS A 39 -26.86 5.29 -6.60
CA LYS A 39 -27.81 4.43 -7.31
C LYS A 39 -27.95 3.07 -6.64
N ARG A 40 -26.84 2.43 -6.23
CA ARG A 40 -26.89 1.16 -5.49
C ARG A 40 -27.60 1.33 -4.15
N SER A 41 -27.32 2.42 -3.43
CA SER A 41 -28.00 2.74 -2.17
C SER A 41 -29.51 2.89 -2.33
N TYR A 42 -29.99 3.64 -3.32
CA TYR A 42 -31.42 3.80 -3.58
C TYR A 42 -32.09 2.52 -4.07
N ALA A 43 -31.37 1.69 -4.84
CA ALA A 43 -31.91 0.40 -5.28
C ALA A 43 -32.22 -0.54 -4.10
N LEU A 44 -31.49 -0.43 -2.98
CA LEU A 44 -31.75 -1.23 -1.77
C LEU A 44 -33.09 -0.91 -1.10
N SER A 45 -33.77 0.20 -1.45
CA SER A 45 -35.11 0.52 -0.95
C SER A 45 -36.25 0.08 -1.88
N THR A 46 -35.97 -0.71 -2.93
CA THR A 46 -36.99 -1.29 -3.82
C THR A 46 -36.99 -2.81 -3.77
N GLN A 47 -38.11 -3.44 -4.09
CA GLN A 47 -38.21 -4.91 -4.05
C GLN A 47 -37.31 -5.56 -5.11
N GLU A 48 -37.20 -4.95 -6.30
CA GLU A 48 -36.40 -5.45 -7.42
C GLU A 48 -34.90 -5.20 -7.25
N GLY A 49 -34.52 -4.10 -6.58
CA GLY A 49 -33.13 -3.67 -6.41
C GLY A 49 -32.48 -4.15 -5.12
N TYR A 50 -33.27 -4.62 -4.15
CA TYR A 50 -32.78 -5.11 -2.87
C TYR A 50 -31.96 -6.39 -3.04
N SER A 51 -30.85 -6.45 -2.31
CA SER A 51 -30.03 -7.64 -2.14
C SER A 51 -29.51 -7.70 -0.71
N GLY A 52 -29.63 -8.87 -0.06
CA GLY A 52 -29.09 -9.14 1.27
C GLY A 52 -27.59 -9.47 1.21
N TYR A 53 -27.20 -10.62 1.78
CA TYR A 53 -25.83 -11.10 1.65
C TYR A 53 -25.44 -11.32 0.18
N GLY A 54 -24.22 -10.90 -0.17
CA GLY A 54 -23.55 -11.28 -1.40
C GLY A 54 -22.64 -12.48 -1.19
N ALA A 55 -21.99 -12.94 -2.26
CA ALA A 55 -20.90 -13.90 -2.13
C ALA A 55 -19.74 -13.26 -1.36
N GLU A 56 -19.19 -13.97 -0.38
CA GLU A 56 -18.13 -13.46 0.50
C GLU A 56 -16.83 -13.18 -0.27
N GLN A 57 -16.58 -13.94 -1.35
CA GLN A 57 -15.51 -13.71 -2.31
C GLN A 57 -15.72 -12.43 -3.16
N GLY A 58 -16.93 -11.88 -3.21
CA GLY A 58 -17.29 -10.69 -3.99
C GLY A 58 -18.16 -10.98 -5.21
N GLU A 59 -18.87 -9.95 -5.65
CA GLU A 59 -19.75 -9.98 -6.82
C GLU A 59 -18.96 -10.41 -8.08
N LYS A 60 -19.46 -11.42 -8.79
CA LYS A 60 -18.80 -11.97 -10.00
C LYS A 60 -18.46 -10.89 -11.04
N PRO A 61 -19.35 -9.92 -11.36
CA PRO A 61 -19.02 -8.84 -12.29
C PRO A 61 -17.82 -8.00 -11.87
N LEU A 62 -17.67 -7.71 -10.57
CA LEU A 62 -16.53 -6.96 -10.05
C LEU A 62 -15.24 -7.76 -10.16
N ARG A 63 -15.24 -9.05 -9.80
CA ARG A 63 -14.07 -9.92 -9.95
C ARG A 63 -13.63 -10.03 -11.42
N ALA A 64 -14.57 -10.19 -12.34
CA ALA A 64 -14.28 -10.24 -13.77
C ALA A 64 -13.72 -8.90 -14.30
N ALA A 65 -14.23 -7.77 -13.80
CA ALA A 65 -13.71 -6.44 -14.15
C ALA A 65 -12.29 -6.24 -13.62
N ILE A 66 -11.98 -6.67 -12.38
CA ILE A 66 -10.62 -6.63 -11.81
C ILE A 66 -9.67 -7.49 -12.65
N ALA A 67 -10.04 -8.73 -12.98
CA ALA A 67 -9.24 -9.63 -13.81
C ALA A 67 -8.90 -9.01 -15.17
N SER A 68 -9.92 -8.51 -15.88
CA SER A 68 -9.74 -7.96 -17.23
C SER A 68 -9.05 -6.59 -17.25
N THR A 69 -9.13 -5.81 -16.18
CA THR A 69 -8.50 -4.47 -16.12
C THR A 69 -7.03 -4.53 -15.69
N PHE A 70 -6.71 -5.34 -14.66
CA PHE A 70 -5.38 -5.33 -14.03
C PHE A 70 -4.52 -6.54 -14.38
N TYR A 71 -5.14 -7.65 -14.78
CA TYR A 71 -4.43 -8.92 -15.00
C TYR A 71 -4.68 -9.50 -16.40
N LYS A 72 -5.02 -8.63 -17.35
CA LYS A 72 -5.23 -9.00 -18.75
C LYS A 72 -3.98 -9.71 -19.28
N ASP A 73 -4.19 -10.84 -19.94
CA ASP A 73 -3.14 -11.65 -20.56
C ASP A 73 -2.13 -12.27 -19.56
N LEU A 74 -2.38 -12.20 -18.24
CA LEU A 74 -1.54 -12.79 -17.18
C LEU A 74 -2.03 -14.17 -16.68
N GLY A 75 -3.13 -14.67 -17.25
CA GLY A 75 -3.72 -15.96 -16.87
C GLY A 75 -4.28 -15.99 -15.45
N ILE A 76 -4.78 -14.85 -14.96
CA ILE A 76 -5.58 -14.71 -13.75
C ILE A 76 -7.05 -14.60 -14.15
N GLU A 77 -7.89 -15.43 -13.55
CA GLU A 77 -9.33 -15.50 -13.85
C GLU A 77 -10.17 -14.89 -12.72
N GLU A 78 -11.47 -14.67 -12.93
CA GLU A 78 -12.31 -14.10 -11.87
C GLU A 78 -12.35 -14.98 -10.61
N GLY A 79 -12.14 -16.30 -10.76
CA GLY A 79 -12.13 -17.27 -9.67
C GLY A 79 -10.94 -17.15 -8.72
N ASP A 80 -9.85 -16.51 -9.16
CA ASP A 80 -8.61 -16.33 -8.38
C ASP A 80 -8.65 -15.07 -7.51
N ILE A 81 -9.68 -14.23 -7.71
CA ILE A 81 -9.82 -12.91 -7.07
C ILE A 81 -10.79 -12.99 -5.90
N PHE A 82 -10.38 -12.41 -4.78
CA PHE A 82 -11.18 -12.26 -3.57
C PHE A 82 -11.33 -10.76 -3.28
N VAL A 83 -12.54 -10.24 -3.40
CA VAL A 83 -12.85 -8.84 -3.09
C VAL A 83 -12.93 -8.65 -1.58
N SER A 84 -12.38 -7.55 -1.08
CA SER A 84 -12.32 -7.24 0.34
C SER A 84 -12.73 -5.81 0.65
N ASP A 85 -12.88 -5.52 1.94
CA ASP A 85 -13.00 -4.17 2.50
C ASP A 85 -11.64 -3.43 2.61
N GLY A 86 -10.61 -3.94 1.93
CA GLY A 86 -9.32 -3.27 1.69
C GLY A 86 -8.10 -4.09 2.09
N ALA A 87 -6.97 -3.78 1.46
CA ALA A 87 -5.69 -4.51 1.63
C ALA A 87 -5.25 -4.68 3.09
N LYS A 88 -5.43 -3.67 3.97
CA LYS A 88 -5.07 -3.80 5.39
C LYS A 88 -5.84 -4.95 6.09
N CYS A 89 -7.10 -5.15 5.74
CA CYS A 89 -7.92 -6.23 6.29
C CYS A 89 -7.46 -7.58 5.74
N ASP A 90 -7.12 -7.62 4.45
CA ASP A 90 -6.62 -8.85 3.80
C ASP A 90 -5.24 -9.27 4.26
N ILE A 91 -4.33 -8.33 4.54
CA ILE A 91 -3.04 -8.64 5.18
C ILE A 91 -3.29 -9.43 6.48
N SER A 92 -4.21 -8.97 7.33
CA SER A 92 -4.55 -9.70 8.56
C SER A 92 -5.23 -11.05 8.27
N ARG A 93 -6.13 -11.15 7.28
CA ARG A 93 -6.77 -12.43 6.93
C ARG A 93 -5.78 -13.44 6.35
N LEU A 94 -4.84 -13.00 5.52
CA LEU A 94 -3.73 -13.82 5.02
C LEU A 94 -2.86 -14.33 6.18
N GLN A 95 -2.58 -13.46 7.16
CA GLN A 95 -1.82 -13.86 8.35
C GLN A 95 -2.56 -14.92 9.18
N ILE A 96 -3.89 -14.88 9.23
CA ILE A 96 -4.71 -15.94 9.84
C ILE A 96 -4.59 -17.25 9.04
N VAL A 97 -4.58 -17.20 7.70
CA VAL A 97 -4.34 -18.40 6.85
C VAL A 97 -2.98 -19.02 7.15
N PHE A 98 -1.93 -18.21 7.22
CA PHE A 98 -0.57 -18.72 7.46
C PHE A 98 -0.37 -19.23 8.89
N GLY A 99 -1.08 -18.67 9.87
CA GLY A 99 -1.00 -19.05 11.27
C GLY A 99 0.29 -18.60 11.95
N SER A 100 0.55 -19.12 13.15
CA SER A 100 1.63 -18.65 14.03
C SER A 100 3.00 -19.26 13.75
N ASN A 101 3.08 -20.33 12.96
CA ASN A 101 4.29 -21.17 12.85
C ASN A 101 5.17 -20.82 11.64
N VAL A 102 4.81 -19.80 10.86
CA VAL A 102 5.59 -19.34 9.71
C VAL A 102 6.59 -18.27 10.11
N THR A 103 7.69 -18.21 9.38
CA THR A 103 8.66 -17.11 9.43
C THR A 103 8.42 -16.12 8.29
N MET A 104 8.79 -14.85 8.49
CA MET A 104 8.54 -13.82 7.48
C MET A 104 9.73 -12.90 7.21
N ALA A 105 9.81 -12.46 5.95
CA ALA A 105 10.68 -11.39 5.51
C ALA A 105 9.85 -10.15 5.14
N VAL A 106 10.39 -8.97 5.44
CA VAL A 106 9.81 -7.66 5.08
C VAL A 106 10.91 -6.76 4.53
N GLN A 107 10.57 -5.87 3.59
CA GLN A 107 11.47 -4.78 3.22
C GLN A 107 11.73 -3.87 4.44
N ASP A 108 12.96 -3.37 4.58
CA ASP A 108 13.36 -2.44 5.63
C ASP A 108 13.94 -1.17 4.99
N PRO A 109 13.14 -0.09 4.86
CA PRO A 109 11.83 0.14 5.49
C PRO A 109 10.60 -0.38 4.68
N SER A 110 9.47 -0.58 5.37
CA SER A 110 8.17 -0.89 4.75
C SER A 110 6.96 -0.49 5.61
N TYR A 111 5.76 -0.62 5.03
CA TYR A 111 4.51 -0.33 5.73
C TYR A 111 4.36 -1.21 6.99
N PRO A 112 4.12 -0.62 8.18
CA PRO A 112 4.22 -1.35 9.45
C PRO A 112 3.19 -2.46 9.65
N ALA A 113 2.09 -2.50 8.89
CA ALA A 113 1.06 -3.53 9.10
C ALA A 113 1.56 -4.95 8.83
N TYR A 114 2.57 -5.14 7.98
CA TYR A 114 3.14 -6.47 7.73
C TYR A 114 3.79 -7.00 9.02
N VAL A 115 4.65 -6.20 9.65
CA VAL A 115 5.30 -6.52 10.93
C VAL A 115 4.28 -6.63 12.05
N ASP A 116 3.42 -5.62 12.23
CA ASP A 116 2.47 -5.58 13.35
C ASP A 116 1.49 -6.77 13.32
N SER A 117 1.00 -7.16 12.13
CA SER A 117 0.13 -8.33 11.99
C SER A 117 0.86 -9.65 12.30
N SER A 118 2.16 -9.73 11.99
CA SER A 118 3.00 -10.87 12.32
C SER A 118 3.18 -11.04 13.83
N VAL A 119 3.46 -9.93 14.52
CA VAL A 119 3.58 -9.89 15.99
C VAL A 119 2.26 -10.35 16.63
N ILE A 120 1.12 -9.82 16.15
CA ILE A 120 -0.21 -10.19 16.65
C ILE A 120 -0.51 -11.68 16.44
N MET A 121 -0.08 -12.26 15.33
CA MET A 121 -0.25 -13.70 15.05
C MET A 121 0.72 -14.61 15.80
N GLY A 122 1.66 -14.07 16.57
CA GLY A 122 2.63 -14.85 17.35
C GLY A 122 3.77 -15.44 16.51
N GLN A 123 4.05 -14.88 15.34
CA GLN A 123 5.12 -15.33 14.44
C GLN A 123 6.50 -14.79 14.84
N THR A 124 6.56 -13.85 15.78
CA THR A 124 7.78 -13.10 16.13
C THR A 124 8.30 -13.45 17.52
N GLY A 125 9.54 -13.06 17.79
CA GLY A 125 10.05 -12.88 19.16
C GLY A 125 9.70 -11.50 19.72
N GLU A 126 10.25 -11.20 20.91
CA GLU A 126 10.16 -9.88 21.54
C GLU A 126 10.82 -8.78 20.70
N PHE A 127 10.41 -7.53 20.96
CA PHE A 127 11.05 -6.36 20.38
C PHE A 127 12.45 -6.12 20.98
N GLN A 128 13.47 -6.10 20.13
CA GLN A 128 14.86 -5.88 20.49
C GLN A 128 15.18 -4.39 20.38
N LYS A 129 15.24 -3.70 21.52
CA LYS A 129 15.39 -2.24 21.57
C LYS A 129 16.65 -1.73 20.88
N ASP A 130 17.77 -2.42 21.00
CA ASP A 130 19.05 -1.96 20.42
C ASP A 130 19.10 -2.06 18.90
N ALA A 131 18.39 -3.02 18.32
CA ALA A 131 18.29 -3.21 16.88
C ALA A 131 17.05 -2.54 16.26
N GLU A 132 16.11 -2.11 17.11
CA GLU A 132 14.76 -1.63 16.75
C GLU A 132 13.99 -2.61 15.84
N LYS A 133 14.10 -3.91 16.13
CA LYS A 133 13.51 -5.01 15.35
C LYS A 133 12.77 -5.99 16.25
N TYR A 134 11.72 -6.61 15.75
CA TYR A 134 11.19 -7.82 16.38
C TYR A 134 12.05 -9.02 16.02
N GLY A 135 12.28 -9.91 16.99
CA GLY A 135 12.98 -11.17 16.73
C GLY A 135 12.24 -12.05 15.71
N LYS A 136 12.96 -12.93 15.01
CA LYS A 136 12.44 -13.89 14.01
C LYS A 136 11.82 -13.29 12.73
N ILE A 137 11.88 -11.97 12.54
CA ILE A 137 11.59 -11.35 11.25
C ILE A 137 12.89 -11.11 10.50
N GLU A 138 12.92 -11.48 9.22
CA GLU A 138 14.01 -11.15 8.31
C GLU A 138 13.77 -9.76 7.70
N TYR A 139 14.56 -8.77 8.13
CA TYR A 139 14.45 -7.39 7.64
C TYR A 139 15.37 -7.16 6.46
N MET A 140 14.81 -7.22 5.25
CA MET A 140 15.52 -7.08 3.98
C MET A 140 15.90 -5.61 3.74
N ARG A 141 17.17 -5.27 3.92
CA ARG A 141 17.62 -3.87 3.90
C ARG A 141 17.47 -3.24 2.51
N CYS A 142 16.69 -2.16 2.42
CA CYS A 142 16.47 -1.35 1.23
C CYS A 142 17.04 0.06 1.46
N THR A 143 18.09 0.42 0.73
CA THR A 143 18.86 1.65 0.91
C THR A 143 18.97 2.44 -0.38
N ALA A 144 19.42 3.69 -0.31
CA ALA A 144 19.71 4.46 -1.52
C ALA A 144 20.81 3.79 -2.36
N GLU A 145 21.80 3.19 -1.70
CA GLU A 145 22.99 2.58 -2.30
C GLU A 145 22.66 1.31 -3.09
N ASN A 146 21.65 0.53 -2.66
CA ASN A 146 21.18 -0.66 -3.38
C ASN A 146 19.94 -0.40 -4.24
N GLY A 147 19.57 0.87 -4.46
CA GLY A 147 18.40 1.23 -5.25
C GLY A 147 17.08 0.77 -4.63
N PHE A 148 17.02 0.68 -3.29
CA PHE A 148 15.88 0.23 -2.50
C PHE A 148 15.37 -1.17 -2.84
N PHE A 149 16.27 -2.04 -3.32
CA PHE A 149 16.02 -3.46 -3.51
C PHE A 149 17.05 -4.27 -2.73
N PRO A 150 16.65 -5.29 -1.96
CA PRO A 150 17.57 -6.01 -1.11
C PRO A 150 18.57 -6.83 -1.91
N ASP A 151 19.77 -6.99 -1.36
CA ASP A 151 20.69 -8.02 -1.84
C ASP A 151 20.19 -9.38 -1.35
N LEU A 152 19.45 -10.07 -2.22
CA LEU A 152 18.83 -11.37 -1.91
C LEU A 152 19.85 -12.45 -1.51
N SER A 153 21.14 -12.31 -1.84
CA SER A 153 22.17 -13.26 -1.39
C SER A 153 22.45 -13.18 0.11
N THR A 154 22.05 -12.08 0.75
CA THR A 154 22.21 -11.84 2.19
C THR A 154 20.94 -12.11 2.98
N VAL A 155 19.82 -12.33 2.31
CA VAL A 155 18.50 -12.52 2.93
C VAL A 155 18.33 -13.99 3.30
N ALA A 156 18.09 -14.26 4.58
CA ALA A 156 17.81 -15.61 5.04
C ALA A 156 16.46 -16.12 4.49
N ARG A 157 16.35 -17.44 4.29
CA ARG A 157 15.10 -18.06 3.85
C ARG A 157 14.00 -17.87 4.91
N THR A 158 12.82 -17.46 4.46
CA THR A 158 11.58 -17.39 5.25
C THR A 158 10.43 -18.09 4.54
N ASP A 159 9.36 -18.42 5.24
CA ASP A 159 8.17 -19.00 4.61
C ASP A 159 7.41 -17.96 3.79
N ILE A 160 7.26 -16.74 4.33
CA ILE A 160 6.55 -15.64 3.69
C ILE A 160 7.48 -14.47 3.39
N ILE A 161 7.31 -13.81 2.25
CA ILE A 161 8.03 -12.58 1.88
C ILE A 161 6.99 -11.50 1.58
N PHE A 162 6.82 -10.53 2.48
CA PHE A 162 6.03 -9.33 2.18
C PHE A 162 6.86 -8.37 1.35
N PHE A 163 6.39 -8.07 0.14
CA PHE A 163 7.09 -7.19 -0.78
C PHE A 163 6.11 -6.18 -1.38
N CYS A 164 6.33 -4.90 -1.13
CA CYS A 164 5.50 -3.82 -1.63
C CYS A 164 6.21 -3.12 -2.79
N SER A 165 5.52 -2.95 -3.92
CA SER A 165 6.03 -2.22 -5.08
C SER A 165 4.87 -1.58 -5.86
N PRO A 166 4.83 -0.24 -5.97
CA PRO A 166 5.75 0.74 -5.40
C PRO A 166 5.77 0.71 -3.85
N ASN A 167 6.98 0.65 -3.27
CA ASN A 167 7.19 0.49 -1.84
C ASN A 167 6.74 1.74 -1.07
N ASN A 168 5.93 1.54 -0.03
CA ASN A 168 5.72 2.53 1.02
C ASN A 168 6.68 2.23 2.19
N PRO A 169 7.65 3.11 2.51
CA PRO A 169 7.65 4.55 2.27
C PRO A 169 8.55 5.08 1.14
N THR A 170 9.43 4.26 0.55
CA THR A 170 10.54 4.75 -0.29
C THR A 170 10.10 5.28 -1.65
N GLY A 171 8.93 4.86 -2.13
CA GLY A 171 8.40 5.14 -3.47
C GLY A 171 9.10 4.37 -4.59
N ALA A 172 10.00 3.44 -4.25
CA ALA A 172 10.71 2.62 -5.22
C ALA A 172 9.77 1.57 -5.83
N ALA A 173 9.73 1.50 -7.16
CA ALA A 173 9.05 0.45 -7.91
C ALA A 173 10.10 -0.54 -8.41
N ALA A 174 9.92 -1.83 -8.13
CA ALA A 174 10.86 -2.85 -8.55
C ALA A 174 10.80 -3.04 -10.07
N THR A 175 11.97 -3.12 -10.69
CA THR A 175 12.15 -3.43 -12.11
C THR A 175 11.75 -4.87 -12.43
N ARG A 176 11.54 -5.18 -13.71
CA ARG A 176 11.26 -6.54 -14.16
C ARG A 176 12.38 -7.50 -13.77
N GLU A 177 13.64 -7.08 -13.85
CA GLU A 177 14.81 -7.88 -13.49
C GLU A 177 14.88 -8.15 -11.98
N GLN A 178 14.55 -7.14 -11.17
CA GLN A 178 14.44 -7.28 -9.71
C GLN A 178 13.33 -8.25 -9.32
N LEU A 179 12.13 -8.12 -9.90
CA LEU A 179 11.02 -9.02 -9.62
C LEU A 179 11.27 -10.44 -10.13
N THR A 180 11.96 -10.59 -11.26
CA THR A 180 12.42 -11.91 -11.76
C THR A 180 13.34 -12.59 -10.74
N ARG A 181 14.31 -11.84 -10.17
CA ARG A 181 15.19 -12.36 -9.11
C ARG A 181 14.42 -12.69 -7.83
N LEU A 182 13.43 -11.88 -7.45
CA LEU A 182 12.59 -12.14 -6.29
C LEU A 182 11.75 -13.41 -6.46
N VAL A 183 11.12 -13.60 -7.62
CA VAL A 183 10.35 -14.82 -7.94
C VAL A 183 11.27 -16.03 -7.92
N GLN A 184 12.45 -15.97 -8.55
CA GLN A 184 13.41 -17.07 -8.51
C GLN A 184 13.86 -17.41 -7.08
N PHE A 185 14.18 -16.38 -6.27
CA PHE A 185 14.56 -16.56 -4.86
C PHE A 185 13.45 -17.24 -4.05
N ALA A 186 12.18 -16.86 -4.27
CA ALA A 186 11.05 -17.50 -3.60
C ALA A 186 10.86 -18.97 -4.05
N LYS A 187 11.07 -19.26 -5.34
CA LYS A 187 11.03 -20.64 -5.85
C LYS A 187 12.13 -21.51 -5.23
N ASP A 188 13.36 -21.02 -5.21
CA ASP A 188 14.52 -21.74 -4.66
C ASP A 188 14.36 -22.03 -3.16
N ASN A 189 13.67 -21.14 -2.44
CA ASN A 189 13.45 -21.23 -1.01
C ASN A 189 12.14 -21.90 -0.57
N GLY A 190 11.26 -22.21 -1.52
CA GLY A 190 9.89 -22.66 -1.23
C GLY A 190 9.13 -21.64 -0.39
N SER A 191 9.25 -20.36 -0.73
CA SER A 191 8.59 -19.23 -0.04
C SER A 191 7.35 -18.76 -0.80
N ILE A 192 6.41 -18.15 -0.09
CA ILE A 192 5.27 -17.42 -0.68
C ILE A 192 5.54 -15.91 -0.58
N ILE A 193 5.51 -15.23 -1.72
CA ILE A 193 5.52 -13.77 -1.81
C ILE A 193 4.10 -13.26 -1.58
N VAL A 194 3.92 -12.32 -0.65
CA VAL A 194 2.74 -11.47 -0.57
C VAL A 194 3.10 -10.12 -1.16
N TYR A 195 2.73 -9.93 -2.43
CA TYR A 195 3.02 -8.74 -3.20
C TYR A 195 1.94 -7.68 -2.99
N ASP A 196 2.31 -6.51 -2.44
CA ASP A 196 1.39 -5.39 -2.25
C ASP A 196 1.53 -4.39 -3.41
N SER A 197 0.51 -4.34 -4.26
CA SER A 197 0.44 -3.49 -5.46
C SER A 197 -0.46 -2.26 -5.27
N ALA A 198 -0.75 -1.84 -4.03
CA ALA A 198 -1.70 -0.75 -3.74
C ALA A 198 -1.37 0.60 -4.41
N TYR A 199 -0.12 0.81 -4.84
CA TYR A 199 0.34 2.02 -5.52
C TYR A 199 0.64 1.81 -7.01
N ALA A 200 0.39 0.64 -7.59
CA ALA A 200 0.87 0.29 -8.94
C ALA A 200 0.37 1.21 -10.06
N LEU A 201 -0.81 1.83 -9.92
CA LEU A 201 -1.31 2.81 -10.89
C LEU A 201 -0.53 4.15 -10.89
N TYR A 202 0.32 4.40 -9.90
CA TYR A 202 1.19 5.57 -9.86
C TYR A 202 2.51 5.37 -10.61
N ILE A 203 2.83 4.14 -11.03
CA ILE A 203 4.04 3.80 -11.77
C ILE A 203 4.09 4.60 -13.10
N SER A 204 5.13 5.40 -13.24
CA SER A 204 5.48 6.14 -14.46
C SER A 204 6.56 5.44 -15.28
N ASP A 205 7.46 4.70 -14.63
CA ASP A 205 8.47 3.89 -15.31
C ASP A 205 7.84 2.69 -16.04
N ASP A 206 8.56 2.12 -16.99
CA ASP A 206 8.19 0.86 -17.64
C ASP A 206 8.52 -0.35 -16.75
N ASN A 207 7.97 -0.35 -15.54
CA ASN A 207 8.12 -1.41 -14.55
C ASN A 207 6.81 -2.20 -14.42
N PRO A 208 6.89 -3.51 -14.08
CA PRO A 208 5.70 -4.31 -13.83
C PRO A 208 4.80 -3.71 -12.75
N ARG A 209 3.50 -3.70 -13.02
CA ARG A 209 2.45 -3.28 -12.09
C ARG A 209 1.91 -4.45 -11.28
N SER A 210 1.99 -5.66 -11.83
CA SER A 210 1.65 -6.91 -11.13
C SER A 210 2.85 -7.84 -11.05
N ILE A 211 2.94 -8.61 -9.96
CA ILE A 211 3.93 -9.68 -9.84
C ILE A 211 3.71 -10.80 -10.87
N PHE A 212 2.47 -10.98 -11.34
CA PHE A 212 2.11 -12.02 -12.31
C PHE A 212 2.56 -11.72 -13.73
N GLU A 213 3.13 -10.55 -13.98
CA GLU A 213 3.88 -10.28 -15.22
C GLU A 213 5.20 -11.04 -15.29
N ILE A 214 5.65 -11.63 -14.18
CA ILE A 214 6.87 -12.43 -14.11
C ILE A 214 6.51 -13.91 -14.30
N PRO A 215 7.05 -14.60 -15.33
CA PRO A 215 6.84 -16.03 -15.51
C PRO A 215 7.22 -16.83 -14.26
N GLY A 216 6.33 -17.74 -13.86
CA GLY A 216 6.50 -18.56 -12.65
C GLY A 216 6.02 -17.91 -11.36
N ALA A 217 5.63 -16.63 -11.35
CA ALA A 217 5.10 -15.97 -10.14
C ALA A 217 3.84 -16.65 -9.61
N LYS A 218 3.00 -17.23 -10.46
CA LYS A 218 1.76 -17.91 -10.03
C LYS A 218 1.99 -19.10 -9.09
N GLU A 219 3.19 -19.69 -9.10
CA GLU A 219 3.56 -20.81 -8.24
C GLU A 219 4.01 -20.36 -6.84
N VAL A 220 4.33 -19.07 -6.66
CA VAL A 220 4.96 -18.55 -5.42
C VAL A 220 4.40 -17.23 -4.93
N ALA A 221 3.44 -16.60 -5.60
CA ALA A 221 2.98 -15.26 -5.24
C ALA A 221 1.47 -15.15 -5.04
N ILE A 222 1.11 -14.38 -4.02
CA ILE A 222 -0.19 -13.76 -3.78
C ILE A 222 -0.03 -12.27 -4.08
N GLU A 223 -1.02 -11.65 -4.71
CA GLU A 223 -1.04 -10.19 -4.86
C GLU A 223 -2.21 -9.58 -4.09
N THR A 224 -1.98 -8.53 -3.31
CA THR A 224 -3.02 -7.76 -2.63
C THR A 224 -3.00 -6.30 -3.06
N SER A 225 -4.17 -5.68 -3.21
CA SER A 225 -4.28 -4.30 -3.67
C SER A 225 -5.53 -3.60 -3.12
N SER A 226 -5.69 -2.31 -3.44
CA SER A 226 -6.79 -1.50 -2.92
C SER A 226 -7.21 -0.37 -3.85
N PHE A 227 -8.53 -0.14 -3.91
CA PHE A 227 -9.12 1.06 -4.52
C PHE A 227 -8.79 2.35 -3.75
N SER A 228 -8.28 2.24 -2.52
CA SER A 228 -8.08 3.38 -1.63
C SER A 228 -7.18 4.47 -2.22
N LYS A 229 -6.10 4.07 -2.91
CA LYS A 229 -5.03 5.01 -3.29
C LYS A 229 -5.24 5.63 -4.66
N TYR A 230 -6.01 5.00 -5.54
CA TYR A 230 -6.30 5.54 -6.87
C TYR A 230 -7.71 6.14 -7.01
N ALA A 231 -8.72 5.56 -6.35
CA ALA A 231 -10.11 6.00 -6.47
C ALA A 231 -10.60 6.82 -5.27
N GLY A 232 -9.75 7.13 -4.29
CA GLY A 232 -10.15 7.85 -3.08
C GLY A 232 -10.99 7.03 -2.10
N PHE A 233 -10.94 5.68 -2.18
CA PHE A 233 -11.76 4.78 -1.36
C PHE A 233 -11.19 4.54 0.05
N THR A 234 -10.35 5.43 0.58
CA THR A 234 -9.79 5.29 1.94
C THR A 234 -10.88 5.15 2.98
N GLY A 235 -11.98 5.92 2.85
CA GLY A 235 -13.19 5.82 3.67
C GLY A 235 -14.28 4.88 3.14
N VAL A 236 -14.35 4.64 1.83
CA VAL A 236 -15.38 3.78 1.18
C VAL A 236 -15.12 2.28 1.40
N ARG A 237 -13.86 1.90 1.59
CA ARG A 237 -13.39 0.54 1.90
C ARG A 237 -13.64 -0.47 0.78
N LEU A 238 -12.63 -0.63 -0.09
CA LEU A 238 -12.61 -1.71 -1.08
C LEU A 238 -11.17 -2.10 -1.47
N GLY A 239 -10.93 -3.38 -1.66
CA GLY A 239 -9.69 -3.94 -2.17
C GLY A 239 -9.90 -5.33 -2.73
N TRP A 240 -8.81 -5.99 -3.06
CA TRP A 240 -8.84 -7.38 -3.48
C TRP A 240 -7.51 -8.06 -3.21
N THR A 241 -7.57 -9.40 -3.20
CA THR A 241 -6.42 -10.28 -3.16
C THR A 241 -6.55 -11.32 -4.27
N VAL A 242 -5.46 -11.62 -4.97
CA VAL A 242 -5.36 -12.63 -6.02
C VAL A 242 -4.53 -13.79 -5.50
N ILE A 243 -5.10 -15.00 -5.52
CA ILE A 243 -4.41 -16.22 -5.14
C ILE A 243 -4.53 -17.22 -6.31
N PRO A 244 -3.45 -17.40 -7.10
CA PRO A 244 -3.46 -18.29 -8.25
C PRO A 244 -3.70 -19.75 -7.86
N LYS A 245 -4.28 -20.51 -8.79
CA LYS A 245 -4.56 -21.96 -8.60
C LYS A 245 -3.27 -22.79 -8.47
N GLU A 246 -2.19 -22.30 -9.06
CA GLU A 246 -0.87 -22.94 -9.06
C GLU A 246 -0.12 -22.75 -7.72
N LEU A 247 -0.61 -21.89 -6.82
CA LEU A 247 0.00 -21.66 -5.52
C LEU A 247 -0.45 -22.73 -4.51
N LEU A 248 0.49 -23.59 -4.12
CA LEU A 248 0.26 -24.72 -3.23
C LEU A 248 1.10 -24.61 -1.97
N PHE A 249 0.56 -25.14 -0.85
CA PHE A 249 1.38 -25.47 0.32
C PHE A 249 2.29 -26.68 0.04
N SER A 250 3.20 -26.96 0.99
CA SER A 250 4.17 -28.06 0.86
C SER A 250 3.54 -29.46 0.70
N ASP A 251 2.30 -29.66 1.14
CA ASP A 251 1.54 -30.90 1.00
C ASP A 251 0.73 -30.98 -0.31
N GLY A 252 0.84 -29.95 -1.17
CA GLY A 252 0.09 -29.83 -2.42
C GLY A 252 -1.32 -29.23 -2.26
N PHE A 253 -1.72 -28.80 -1.05
CA PHE A 253 -3.03 -28.18 -0.87
C PHE A 253 -3.07 -26.74 -1.42
N PRO A 254 -4.08 -26.35 -2.21
CA PRO A 254 -4.14 -25.00 -2.78
C PRO A 254 -4.38 -23.93 -1.72
N VAL A 255 -3.51 -22.93 -1.66
CA VAL A 255 -3.59 -21.81 -0.68
C VAL A 255 -4.91 -21.05 -0.82
N ALA A 256 -5.42 -20.91 -2.05
CA ALA A 256 -6.69 -20.24 -2.33
C ALA A 256 -7.90 -20.89 -1.61
N LYS A 257 -7.86 -22.20 -1.36
CA LYS A 257 -8.95 -22.90 -0.66
C LYS A 257 -9.00 -22.54 0.82
N ASP A 258 -7.85 -22.44 1.49
CA ASP A 258 -7.80 -22.01 2.89
C ASP A 258 -8.13 -20.52 3.02
N PHE A 259 -7.68 -19.69 2.09
CA PHE A 259 -8.10 -18.29 2.08
C PHE A 259 -9.61 -18.14 1.87
N ASN A 260 -10.21 -18.90 0.95
CA ASN A 260 -11.66 -18.94 0.79
C ASN A 260 -12.37 -19.38 2.09
N ARG A 261 -11.84 -20.39 2.78
CA ARG A 261 -12.38 -20.85 4.06
C ARG A 261 -12.33 -19.74 5.13
N ILE A 262 -11.22 -19.01 5.23
CA ILE A 262 -11.09 -17.86 6.13
C ILE A 262 -12.06 -16.75 5.75
N VAL A 263 -12.17 -16.41 4.47
CA VAL A 263 -13.13 -15.42 3.96
C VAL A 263 -14.56 -15.79 4.36
N CYS A 264 -15.02 -17.02 4.11
CA CYS A 264 -16.36 -17.47 4.48
C CYS A 264 -16.58 -17.64 6.01
N THR A 265 -15.54 -17.57 6.84
CA THR A 265 -15.66 -17.70 8.31
C THR A 265 -15.63 -16.36 9.01
N CYS A 266 -14.73 -15.48 8.56
CA CYS A 266 -14.35 -14.26 9.25
C CYS A 266 -14.86 -13.00 8.52
N PHE A 267 -15.59 -13.18 7.41
CA PHE A 267 -16.10 -12.09 6.57
C PHE A 267 -17.41 -12.47 5.89
N ASN A 268 -18.27 -11.49 5.62
CA ASN A 268 -19.56 -11.67 4.92
C ASN A 268 -19.59 -10.94 3.56
N GLY A 269 -18.41 -10.69 2.99
CA GLY A 269 -18.25 -9.92 1.77
C GLY A 269 -18.18 -8.41 2.00
N ALA A 270 -17.58 -7.71 1.03
CA ALA A 270 -17.49 -6.25 1.05
C ALA A 270 -18.87 -5.62 0.83
N SER A 271 -19.07 -4.40 1.36
CA SER A 271 -20.30 -3.63 1.15
C SER A 271 -20.71 -3.61 -0.31
N ASN A 272 -21.96 -4.00 -0.61
CA ASN A 272 -22.50 -4.02 -1.97
C ASN A 272 -22.54 -2.62 -2.61
N ILE A 273 -22.67 -1.56 -1.80
CA ILE A 273 -22.52 -0.17 -2.24
C ILE A 273 -21.08 0.08 -2.66
N SER A 274 -20.09 -0.26 -1.83
CA SER A 274 -18.67 -0.11 -2.18
C SER A 274 -18.30 -0.90 -3.44
N GLN A 275 -18.81 -2.13 -3.59
CA GLN A 275 -18.59 -2.96 -4.79
C GLN A 275 -19.17 -2.32 -6.06
N ALA A 276 -20.35 -1.68 -5.99
CA ALA A 276 -20.92 -0.95 -7.12
C ALA A 276 -20.05 0.25 -7.54
N GLY A 277 -19.48 0.98 -6.57
CA GLY A 277 -18.50 2.02 -6.86
C GLY A 277 -17.22 1.45 -7.46
N GLY A 278 -16.71 0.33 -6.94
CA GLY A 278 -15.56 -0.37 -7.49
C GLY A 278 -15.77 -0.79 -8.94
N LEU A 279 -16.96 -1.31 -9.27
CA LEU A 279 -17.30 -1.66 -10.64
C LEU A 279 -17.37 -0.42 -11.56
N ALA A 280 -17.93 0.69 -11.06
CA ALA A 280 -17.95 1.95 -11.80
C ALA A 280 -16.54 2.52 -12.04
N CYS A 281 -15.62 2.38 -11.08
CA CYS A 281 -14.20 2.75 -11.25
C CYS A 281 -13.53 2.02 -12.43
N LEU A 282 -13.97 0.80 -12.74
CA LEU A 282 -13.39 -0.04 -13.80
C LEU A 282 -14.14 0.09 -15.14
N SER A 283 -15.16 0.95 -15.21
CA SER A 283 -15.75 1.35 -16.49
C SER A 283 -14.78 2.28 -17.26
N PRO A 284 -14.90 2.41 -18.59
CA PRO A 284 -14.04 3.33 -19.37
C PRO A 284 -14.05 4.77 -18.84
N GLU A 285 -15.24 5.28 -18.46
CA GLU A 285 -15.40 6.64 -17.92
C GLU A 285 -14.81 6.76 -16.51
N GLY A 286 -15.14 5.82 -15.62
CA GLY A 286 -14.61 5.82 -14.25
C GLY A 286 -13.09 5.65 -14.20
N PHE A 287 -12.54 4.79 -15.05
CA PHE A 287 -11.11 4.53 -15.09
C PHE A 287 -10.34 5.74 -15.61
N LYS A 288 -10.90 6.43 -16.62
CA LYS A 288 -10.36 7.73 -17.08
C LYS A 288 -10.36 8.76 -15.95
N ALA A 289 -11.48 8.93 -15.24
CA ALA A 289 -11.58 9.89 -14.15
C ALA A 289 -10.60 9.58 -12.99
N VAL A 290 -10.40 8.30 -12.67
CA VAL A 290 -9.37 7.85 -11.71
C VAL A 290 -7.97 8.27 -12.16
N HIS A 291 -7.64 8.16 -13.45
CA HIS A 291 -6.32 8.56 -13.96
C HIS A 291 -6.09 10.08 -13.90
N GLU A 292 -7.15 10.88 -14.07
CA GLU A 292 -7.09 12.33 -13.88
C GLU A 292 -6.74 12.69 -12.43
N VAL A 293 -7.37 12.01 -11.46
CA VAL A 293 -7.07 12.18 -10.02
C VAL A 293 -5.65 11.72 -9.68
N ILE A 294 -5.20 10.58 -10.24
CA ILE A 294 -3.80 10.14 -10.09
C ILE A 294 -2.84 11.21 -10.63
N GLY A 295 -3.11 11.74 -11.83
CA GLY A 295 -2.31 12.79 -12.45
C GLY A 295 -2.18 14.03 -11.58
N PHE A 296 -3.27 14.48 -10.96
CA PHE A 296 -3.26 15.59 -10.00
C PHE A 296 -2.30 15.35 -8.84
N TYR A 297 -2.33 14.17 -8.22
CA TYR A 297 -1.42 13.84 -7.12
C TYR A 297 0.02 13.63 -7.57
N LYS A 298 0.26 13.17 -8.80
CA LYS A 298 1.61 13.09 -9.37
C LYS A 298 2.20 14.48 -9.55
N GLU A 299 1.44 15.45 -10.03
CA GLU A 299 1.91 16.84 -10.12
C GLU A 299 2.16 17.45 -8.73
N ASN A 300 1.32 17.16 -7.73
CA ASN A 300 1.63 17.52 -6.34
C ASN A 300 2.96 16.91 -5.87
N THR A 301 3.24 15.68 -6.29
CA THR A 301 4.48 14.98 -5.96
C THR A 301 5.68 15.70 -6.58
N ASP A 302 5.59 16.09 -7.85
CA ASP A 302 6.63 16.84 -8.57
C ASP A 302 6.95 18.16 -7.85
N ILE A 303 5.92 18.91 -7.42
CA ILE A 303 6.09 20.16 -6.65
C ILE A 303 6.90 19.94 -5.35
N ILE A 304 6.62 18.83 -4.65
CA ILE A 304 7.32 18.50 -3.40
C ILE A 304 8.76 18.06 -3.70
N VAL A 305 8.97 17.23 -4.74
CA VAL A 305 10.30 16.80 -5.19
C VAL A 305 11.17 18.01 -5.55
N GLU A 306 10.68 18.90 -6.40
CA GLU A 306 11.37 20.12 -6.81
C GLU A 306 11.71 21.00 -5.61
N THR A 307 10.80 21.11 -4.65
CA THR A 307 11.02 21.89 -3.44
C THR A 307 12.20 21.38 -2.62
N PHE A 308 12.23 20.10 -2.26
CA PHE A 308 13.33 19.54 -1.46
C PHE A 308 14.65 19.48 -2.25
N ASN A 309 14.62 19.19 -3.55
CA ASN A 309 15.81 19.25 -4.41
C ASN A 309 16.39 20.68 -4.47
N SER A 310 15.54 21.71 -4.60
CA SER A 310 15.99 23.12 -4.62
C SER A 310 16.63 23.58 -3.31
N LEU A 311 16.36 22.87 -2.20
CA LEU A 311 16.93 23.11 -0.87
C LEU A 311 18.18 22.25 -0.61
N GLY A 312 18.64 21.47 -1.60
CA GLY A 312 19.86 20.65 -1.50
C GLY A 312 19.69 19.33 -0.76
N PHE A 313 18.46 18.89 -0.47
CA PHE A 313 18.22 17.57 0.12
C PHE A 313 18.37 16.46 -0.91
N LYS A 314 18.76 15.26 -0.44
CA LYS A 314 18.63 14.03 -1.23
C LYS A 314 17.18 13.55 -1.14
N VAL A 315 16.51 13.48 -2.30
CA VAL A 315 15.11 13.10 -2.43
C VAL A 315 15.01 11.80 -3.25
N TYR A 316 14.26 10.84 -2.74
CA TYR A 316 13.96 9.57 -3.39
C TYR A 316 12.45 9.38 -3.54
N GLY A 317 12.05 8.39 -4.33
CA GLY A 317 10.64 8.13 -4.62
C GLY A 317 10.02 9.24 -5.47
N GLY A 318 8.72 9.47 -5.29
CA GLY A 318 7.94 10.48 -6.00
C GLY A 318 7.60 10.15 -7.46
N LYS A 319 8.50 9.50 -8.19
CA LYS A 319 8.28 9.15 -9.62
C LYS A 319 7.14 8.15 -9.81
N ASN A 320 7.14 7.09 -9.00
CA ASN A 320 6.24 5.95 -9.13
C ASN A 320 5.23 5.85 -7.98
N ALA A 321 5.18 6.83 -7.07
CA ALA A 321 4.34 6.79 -5.88
C ALA A 321 3.96 8.22 -5.42
N PRO A 322 2.79 8.42 -4.78
CA PRO A 322 2.29 9.73 -4.37
C PRO A 322 2.89 10.21 -3.04
N TYR A 323 4.19 10.03 -2.87
CA TYR A 323 4.96 10.46 -1.71
C TYR A 323 6.45 10.50 -2.03
N VAL A 324 7.15 11.37 -1.32
CA VAL A 324 8.60 11.52 -1.42
C VAL A 324 9.28 11.02 -0.16
N TRP A 325 10.51 10.54 -0.33
CA TRP A 325 11.35 10.03 0.74
C TRP A 325 12.62 10.88 0.86
N VAL A 326 12.66 11.75 1.87
CA VAL A 326 13.66 12.80 2.00
C VAL A 326 14.67 12.41 3.08
N GLN A 327 15.96 12.45 2.75
CA GLN A 327 17.03 12.09 3.66
C GLN A 327 17.46 13.29 4.52
N PHE A 328 17.58 13.08 5.83
CA PHE A 328 18.10 14.02 6.83
C PHE A 328 19.28 13.34 7.57
N PRO A 329 20.50 13.36 6.98
CA PRO A 329 21.64 12.61 7.50
C PRO A 329 21.98 12.98 8.95
N GLY A 330 22.23 11.96 9.78
CA GLY A 330 22.68 12.15 11.17
C GLY A 330 21.63 12.72 12.13
N ARG A 331 20.37 12.83 11.71
CA ARG A 331 19.28 13.36 12.55
C ARG A 331 18.22 12.30 12.80
N SER A 332 17.69 12.25 14.02
CA SER A 332 16.53 11.43 14.30
C SER A 332 15.33 11.92 13.48
N SER A 333 14.68 11.00 12.78
CA SER A 333 13.47 11.25 12.00
C SER A 333 12.32 11.77 12.88
N TRP A 334 12.24 11.36 14.14
CA TRP A 334 11.26 11.91 15.09
C TRP A 334 11.55 13.35 15.52
N ASP A 335 12.83 13.73 15.58
CA ASP A 335 13.23 15.11 15.89
C ASP A 335 12.98 16.02 14.69
N VAL A 336 13.30 15.55 13.47
CA VAL A 336 12.98 16.26 12.23
C VAL A 336 11.46 16.42 12.07
N PHE A 337 10.67 15.37 12.35
CA PHE A 337 9.20 15.47 12.37
C PHE A 337 8.72 16.55 13.34
N SER A 338 9.26 16.57 14.57
CA SER A 338 8.88 17.57 15.58
C SER A 338 9.28 18.98 15.16
N GLU A 339 10.47 19.17 14.59
CA GLU A 339 10.95 20.46 14.10
C GLU A 339 10.03 21.01 13.01
N ILE A 340 9.73 20.18 12.00
CA ILE A 340 8.85 20.57 10.91
C ILE A 340 7.48 20.94 11.45
N LEU A 341 6.87 20.11 12.29
CA LEU A 341 5.55 20.37 12.86
C LEU A 341 5.53 21.67 13.66
N GLU A 342 6.51 21.85 14.55
CA GLU A 342 6.61 23.02 15.43
C GLU A 342 6.78 24.32 14.64
N LYS A 343 7.67 24.33 13.63
CA LYS A 343 8.07 25.56 12.93
C LYS A 343 7.21 25.89 11.70
N THR A 344 6.49 24.92 11.15
CA THR A 344 5.73 25.09 9.89
C THR A 344 4.25 24.71 9.99
N HIS A 345 3.85 24.06 11.09
CA HIS A 345 2.53 23.45 11.23
C HIS A 345 2.23 22.40 10.14
N VAL A 346 3.26 21.84 9.50
CA VAL A 346 3.10 20.75 8.52
C VAL A 346 3.35 19.41 9.21
N VAL A 347 2.43 18.46 9.03
CA VAL A 347 2.60 17.09 9.51
C VAL A 347 3.28 16.27 8.42
N THR A 348 4.37 15.59 8.74
CA THR A 348 5.04 14.61 7.88
C THR A 348 4.98 13.21 8.52
N THR A 349 5.74 12.22 8.03
CA THR A 349 5.87 10.91 8.68
C THR A 349 7.35 10.62 8.97
N PRO A 350 7.75 10.41 10.25
CA PRO A 350 9.11 10.02 10.58
C PRO A 350 9.42 8.63 10.03
N GLY A 351 10.58 8.50 9.41
CA GLY A 351 10.95 7.30 8.69
C GLY A 351 11.12 6.06 9.58
N SER A 352 11.56 6.20 10.83
CA SER A 352 11.64 5.04 11.75
C SER A 352 10.30 4.41 12.10
N GLY A 353 9.18 5.08 11.80
CA GLY A 353 7.85 4.47 11.86
C GLY A 353 7.63 3.33 10.83
N PHE A 354 8.54 3.16 9.87
CA PHE A 354 8.52 2.11 8.84
C PHE A 354 9.59 1.03 9.07
N GLY A 355 10.19 1.00 10.26
CA GLY A 355 11.32 0.13 10.60
C GLY A 355 12.65 0.88 10.67
N PRO A 356 13.70 0.21 11.19
CA PRO A 356 15.01 0.84 11.45
C PRO A 356 15.71 1.34 10.18
N GLY A 357 15.37 0.80 9.01
CA GLY A 357 15.84 1.29 7.70
C GLY A 357 15.34 2.66 7.32
N GLY A 358 14.30 3.15 7.99
CA GLY A 358 13.78 4.49 7.78
C GLY A 358 14.37 5.56 8.69
N GLU A 359 15.22 5.22 9.65
CA GLU A 359 15.86 6.23 10.49
C GLU A 359 16.74 7.16 9.64
N GLY A 360 16.77 8.46 9.96
CA GLY A 360 17.39 9.48 9.11
C GLY A 360 16.60 9.89 7.86
N PHE A 361 15.32 9.49 7.74
CA PHE A 361 14.45 9.90 6.64
C PHE A 361 13.09 10.43 7.10
N ILE A 362 12.44 11.22 6.25
CA ILE A 362 11.06 11.66 6.39
C ILE A 362 10.28 11.30 5.12
N ARG A 363 9.09 10.71 5.29
CA ARG A 363 8.12 10.60 4.19
C ARG A 363 7.19 11.82 4.19
N VAL A 364 7.02 12.43 3.03
CA VAL A 364 6.04 13.50 2.80
C VAL A 364 5.02 13.03 1.76
N SER A 365 3.75 12.99 2.14
CA SER A 365 2.62 12.62 1.28
C SER A 365 2.35 13.71 0.25
N ALA A 366 1.97 13.34 -0.98
CA ALA A 366 1.49 14.26 -2.01
C ALA A 366 -0.03 14.39 -2.06
N PHE A 367 -0.75 13.65 -1.20
CA PHE A 367 -2.18 13.82 -1.03
C PHE A 367 -2.48 15.09 -0.25
N GLY A 368 -3.09 16.05 -0.95
CA GLY A 368 -3.47 17.36 -0.43
C GLY A 368 -4.04 18.22 -1.55
N HIS A 369 -4.94 19.15 -1.21
CA HIS A 369 -5.37 20.17 -2.16
C HIS A 369 -4.14 20.96 -2.65
N ARG A 370 -4.14 21.37 -3.92
CA ARG A 370 -2.99 22.03 -4.56
C ARG A 370 -2.49 23.24 -3.76
N GLY A 371 -3.40 24.08 -3.27
CA GLY A 371 -3.07 25.23 -2.42
C GLY A 371 -2.32 24.84 -1.15
N ASN A 372 -2.73 23.76 -0.48
CA ASN A 372 -2.08 23.25 0.73
C ASN A 372 -0.68 22.70 0.42
N VAL A 373 -0.50 22.00 -0.71
CA VAL A 373 0.82 21.48 -1.13
C VAL A 373 1.77 22.64 -1.43
N LEU A 374 1.32 23.65 -2.18
CA LEU A 374 2.11 24.84 -2.49
C LEU A 374 2.48 25.62 -1.23
N GLU A 375 1.54 25.81 -0.30
CA GLU A 375 1.79 26.50 0.96
C GLU A 375 2.76 25.71 1.85
N ALA A 376 2.59 24.39 2.00
CA ALA A 376 3.54 23.55 2.72
C ALA A 376 4.96 23.65 2.13
N CYS A 377 5.08 23.62 0.80
CA CYS A 377 6.36 23.79 0.10
C CYS A 377 6.99 25.16 0.34
N LYS A 378 6.18 26.24 0.36
CA LYS A 378 6.66 27.58 0.73
C LYS A 378 7.18 27.61 2.17
N ARG A 379 6.49 26.97 3.12
CA ARG A 379 6.93 26.86 4.52
C ARG A 379 8.22 26.05 4.67
N PHE A 380 8.38 24.94 3.94
CA PHE A 380 9.64 24.19 3.89
C PHE A 380 10.78 25.05 3.35
N LYS A 381 10.54 25.79 2.26
CA LYS A 381 11.53 26.72 1.72
C LYS A 381 11.91 27.79 2.73
N HIS A 382 10.98 28.33 3.51
CA HIS A 382 11.33 29.31 4.55
C HIS A 382 12.16 28.71 5.69
N LEU A 383 11.84 27.48 6.10
CA LEU A 383 12.52 26.80 7.21
C LEU A 383 13.97 26.43 6.88
N TYR A 384 14.24 25.99 5.64
CA TYR A 384 15.53 25.39 5.25
C TYR A 384 16.35 26.22 4.25
N LYS A 385 15.94 27.46 3.94
CA LYS A 385 16.68 28.36 3.05
C LYS A 385 17.93 28.94 3.69
#